data_AF-A0A7V2CVA3-F1
#
_entry.id   AF-A0A7V2CVA3-F1
#
_cell.length_a   1.000
_cell.length_b   1.000
_cell.length_c   1.000
_cell.angle_alpha   90.00
_cell.angle_beta   90.00
_cell.angle_gamma   90.00
#
_symmetry.space_group_name_H-M   'P 1'
#
loop_
_entity.id
_entity.type
_entity.pdbx_description
1 polymer ?
#
loop_
_entity_poly.entity_id
_entity_poly.type
_entity_poly.pdbx_seq_one_letter_code
_entity_poly.pdbx_strand_id
1 'polypeptide(L)'
;MSDLLDAGLPLEAALAVIEQRQETSSLRIVATRVRQLVRDGTSVSNALKAASPSFDDLYCNLVAAGELSGALPQILRRQVAYLTVMHDLRNTVIQALL
;
A
#
# COMPACT_ATOMS: atom_id res chain seq x y z
N MET A 1 -2.94 5.53 -2.23
CA MET A 1 -3.78 4.34 -2.51
C MET A 1 -5.05 4.37 -1.68
N SER A 2 -4.94 4.55 -0.36
CA SER A 2 -6.09 4.65 0.56
C SER A 2 -7.14 5.67 0.12
N ASP A 3 -6.74 6.92 -0.16
CA ASP A 3 -7.70 7.99 -0.50
C ASP A 3 -8.49 7.73 -1.79
N LEU A 4 -7.88 7.01 -2.75
CA LEU A 4 -8.54 6.66 -4.01
C LEU A 4 -9.58 5.56 -3.81
N LEU A 5 -9.26 4.57 -2.98
CA LEU A 5 -10.20 3.50 -2.62
C LEU A 5 -11.36 4.04 -1.76
N ASP A 6 -11.08 5.02 -0.91
CA ASP A 6 -12.08 5.73 -0.13
C ASP A 6 -13.01 6.59 -0.99
N ALA A 7 -12.49 7.12 -2.10
CA ALA A 7 -13.28 7.75 -3.16
C ALA A 7 -14.07 6.74 -4.02
N GLY A 8 -14.08 5.45 -3.65
CA GLY A 8 -14.81 4.39 -4.34
C GLY A 8 -14.16 3.89 -5.62
N LEU A 9 -12.92 4.29 -5.92
CA LEU A 9 -12.21 3.73 -7.07
C LEU A 9 -11.88 2.26 -6.78
N PRO A 10 -12.08 1.36 -7.75
CA PRO A 10 -11.54 0.01 -7.68
C PRO A 10 -10.03 0.03 -7.46
N LEU A 11 -9.50 -0.98 -6.76
CA LEU A 11 -8.06 -1.11 -6.48
C LEU A 11 -7.20 -1.01 -7.75
N GLU A 12 -7.65 -1.62 -8.85
CA GLU A 12 -6.94 -1.55 -10.12
C GLU A 12 -6.82 -0.10 -10.64
N ALA A 13 -7.91 0.67 -10.57
CA ALA A 13 -7.91 2.07 -10.98
C ALA A 13 -7.01 2.91 -10.06
N ALA A 14 -7.04 2.66 -8.75
CA ALA A 14 -6.15 3.31 -7.80
C ALA A 14 -4.67 3.03 -8.10
N LEU A 15 -4.32 1.78 -8.43
CA LEU A 15 -2.95 1.38 -8.83
C LEU A 15 -2.54 2.01 -10.17
N ALA A 16 -3.45 2.09 -11.14
CA ALA A 16 -3.22 2.73 -12.43
C ALA A 16 -2.92 4.23 -12.27
N VAL A 17 -3.64 4.92 -11.38
CA VAL A 17 -3.37 6.33 -11.04
C VAL A 17 -1.98 6.49 -10.42
N ILE A 18 -1.58 5.60 -9.52
CA ILE A 18 -0.25 5.64 -8.90
C ILE A 18 0.85 5.40 -9.95
N GLU A 19 0.65 4.45 -10.86
CA GLU A 19 1.57 4.17 -11.97
C GLU A 19 1.75 5.38 -12.91
N GLN A 20 0.69 6.15 -13.15
CA GLN A 20 0.71 7.33 -14.02
C GLN A 20 1.40 8.54 -13.38
N ARG A 21 1.59 8.57 -12.05
CA ARG A 21 2.32 9.66 -11.41
C ARG A 21 3.83 9.50 -11.68
N GLN A 22 4.41 10.48 -12.38
CA GLN A 22 5.84 10.51 -12.69
C GLN A 22 6.67 10.90 -11.46
N GLU A 23 7.48 9.95 -11.00
CA GLU A 23 8.95 10.00 -10.98
C GLU A 23 9.43 8.54 -11.05
N THR A 24 10.69 8.29 -11.39
CA THR A 24 11.33 6.95 -11.40
C THR A 24 11.52 6.41 -9.98
N SER A 25 10.46 6.49 -9.17
CA SER A 25 10.45 6.13 -7.78
C SER A 25 10.20 4.64 -7.62
N SER A 26 10.77 4.07 -6.56
CA SER A 26 10.46 2.72 -6.09
C SER A 26 8.95 2.46 -5.99
N LEU A 27 8.16 3.48 -5.67
CA LEU A 27 6.70 3.43 -5.63
C LEU A 27 6.05 3.05 -6.97
N ARG A 28 6.54 3.60 -8.10
CA ARG A 28 6.00 3.25 -9.42
C ARG A 28 6.25 1.79 -9.74
N ILE A 29 7.47 1.30 -9.49
CA ILE A 29 7.87 -0.09 -9.74
C ILE A 29 6.99 -1.04 -8.93
N VAL A 30 6.81 -0.76 -7.64
CA VAL A 30 5.96 -1.55 -6.75
C VAL A 30 4.50 -1.53 -7.22
N ALA A 31 3.94 -0.35 -7.52
CA ALA A 31 2.56 -0.24 -7.97
C ALA A 31 2.30 -0.97 -9.29
N THR A 32 3.19 -0.85 -10.27
CA THR A 32 3.10 -1.59 -11.55
C THR A 32 3.16 -3.09 -11.30
N ARG A 33 4.07 -3.56 -10.44
CA ARG A 33 4.21 -5.00 -10.14
C ARG A 33 2.96 -5.56 -9.45
N VAL A 34 2.43 -4.87 -8.45
CA VAL A 34 1.18 -5.26 -7.76
C VAL A 34 0.03 -5.30 -8.75
N ARG A 35 -0.10 -4.27 -9.59
CA ARG A 35 -1.18 -4.18 -10.59
C ARG A 35 -1.14 -5.35 -11.57
N GLN A 36 0.04 -5.71 -12.08
CA GLN A 36 0.20 -6.86 -12.99
C GLN A 36 -0.26 -8.16 -12.31
N LEU A 37 0.26 -8.45 -11.11
CA LEU A 37 -0.06 -9.68 -10.38
C LEU A 37 -1.56 -9.80 -10.07
N VAL A 38 -2.20 -8.70 -9.67
CA VAL A 38 -3.66 -8.68 -9.41
C VAL A 38 -4.46 -8.91 -10.69
N ARG A 39 -4.05 -8.33 -11.82
CA ARG A 39 -4.68 -8.59 -13.13
C ARG A 39 -4.53 -10.05 -13.57
N ASP A 40 -3.43 -10.69 -13.18
CA ASP A 40 -3.17 -12.12 -13.42
C ASP A 40 -3.93 -13.04 -12.44
N GLY A 41 -4.76 -12.47 -11.54
CA GLY A 41 -5.59 -13.22 -10.60
C GLY A 41 -4.91 -13.54 -9.27
N THR A 42 -3.73 -12.99 -9.00
CA THR A 42 -3.06 -13.10 -7.70
C THR A 42 -3.81 -12.27 -6.67
N SER A 43 -4.00 -12.82 -5.46
CA SER A 43 -4.58 -12.07 -4.36
C SER A 43 -3.75 -10.81 -4.03
N VAL A 44 -4.40 -9.75 -3.55
CA VAL A 44 -3.73 -8.47 -3.25
C VAL A 44 -2.63 -8.66 -2.21
N SER A 45 -2.87 -9.50 -1.20
CA SER A 45 -1.87 -9.84 -0.17
C SER A 45 -0.60 -10.45 -0.76
N ASN A 46 -0.75 -11.44 -1.65
CA ASN A 46 0.37 -12.11 -2.30
C ASN A 46 1.06 -11.18 -3.30
N ALA A 47 0.30 -10.35 -4.01
CA ALA A 47 0.84 -9.36 -4.93
C ALA A 47 1.72 -8.32 -4.22
N LEU A 48 1.30 -7.83 -3.05
CA LEU A 48 2.10 -6.93 -2.21
C LEU A 48 3.38 -7.62 -1.74
N LYS A 49 3.26 -8.81 -1.15
CA LYS A 49 4.41 -9.58 -0.64
C LYS A 49 5.46 -9.85 -1.73
N ALA A 50 5.03 -10.13 -2.96
CA ALA A 50 5.92 -10.35 -4.10
C ALA A 50 6.51 -9.06 -4.69
N ALA A 51 5.88 -7.90 -4.48
CA ALA A 51 6.30 -6.64 -5.06
C ALA A 51 7.38 -5.90 -4.25
N SER A 52 7.42 -6.06 -2.92
CA SER A 52 8.45 -5.44 -2.08
C SER A 52 8.59 -6.12 -0.72
N PRO A 53 9.82 -6.27 -0.18
CA PRO A 53 10.03 -6.69 1.21
C PRO A 53 9.56 -5.68 2.25
N SER A 54 9.20 -4.45 1.85
CA SER A 54 8.61 -3.44 2.75
C SER A 54 7.22 -3.81 3.27
N PHE A 55 6.57 -4.81 2.68
CA PHE A 55 5.28 -5.33 3.15
C PHE A 55 5.51 -6.55 4.02
N ASP A 56 5.55 -6.32 5.33
CA ASP A 56 5.74 -7.39 6.31
C ASP A 56 4.57 -8.39 6.34
N ASP A 57 4.79 -9.51 7.01
CA ASP A 57 3.80 -10.59 7.11
C ASP A 57 2.52 -10.15 7.82
N LEU A 58 2.64 -9.30 8.84
CA LEU A 58 1.48 -8.80 9.58
C LEU A 58 0.55 -8.00 8.66
N TYR A 59 1.11 -7.07 7.91
CA TYR A 59 0.37 -6.25 6.96
C TYR A 59 -0.23 -7.11 5.83
N CYS A 60 0.53 -8.05 5.27
CA CYS A 60 0.01 -8.95 4.23
C CYS A 60 -1.16 -9.82 4.74
N ASN A 61 -1.09 -10.30 5.98
CA ASN A 61 -2.18 -11.06 6.60
C ASN A 61 -3.44 -10.20 6.83
N LEU A 62 -3.28 -8.95 7.25
CA LEU A 62 -4.40 -8.01 7.39
C LEU A 62 -5.04 -7.69 6.04
N VAL A 63 -4.23 -7.52 4.99
CA VAL A 63 -4.71 -7.33 3.62
C VAL A 63 -5.48 -8.55 3.14
N ALA A 64 -5.00 -9.77 3.40
CA ALA A 64 -5.72 -11.00 3.03
C ALA A 64 -7.11 -11.07 3.70
N ALA A 65 -7.19 -10.74 4.99
CA ALA A 65 -8.47 -10.66 5.70
C ALA A 65 -9.37 -9.55 5.14
N GLY A 66 -8.80 -8.39 4.81
CA GLY A 66 -9.51 -7.27 4.19
C GLY A 66 -10.02 -7.58 2.78
N GLU A 67 -9.27 -8.34 1.99
CA GLU A 67 -9.66 -8.77 0.65
C GLU A 67 -10.87 -9.71 0.69
N LEU A 68 -10.83 -10.73 1.56
CA LEU A 68 -11.94 -11.67 1.72
C LEU A 68 -13.22 -11.03 2.25
N SER A 69 -13.10 -10.00 3.10
CA SER A 69 -14.23 -9.31 3.74
C SER A 69 -14.69 -8.06 3.00
N GLY A 70 -14.02 -7.67 1.90
CA GLY A 70 -14.26 -6.39 1.22
C GLY A 70 -13.82 -5.16 2.03
N ALA A 71 -13.07 -5.35 3.11
CA ALA A 71 -12.59 -4.29 4.01
C ALA A 71 -11.19 -3.74 3.64
N LEU A 72 -10.71 -3.93 2.40
CA LEU A 72 -9.43 -3.40 1.94
C LEU A 72 -9.24 -1.90 2.20
N PRO A 73 -10.23 -1.01 1.97
CA PRO A 73 -10.07 0.42 2.24
C PRO A 73 -9.75 0.70 3.72
N GLN A 74 -10.40 -0.01 4.65
CA GLN A 74 -10.15 0.12 6.09
C GLN A 74 -8.74 -0.33 6.48
N ILE A 75 -8.27 -1.44 5.91
CA ILE A 75 -6.91 -1.94 6.15
C ILE A 75 -5.85 -0.95 5.66
N LEU A 76 -6.05 -0.40 4.46
CA LEU A 76 -5.11 0.54 3.86
C LEU A 76 -5.07 1.89 4.60
N ARG A 77 -6.21 2.38 5.10
CA ARG A 77 -6.24 3.55 6.00
C ARG A 77 -5.43 3.32 7.26
N ARG A 78 -5.58 2.15 7.89
CA ARG A 78 -4.83 1.80 9.11
C ARG A 78 -3.33 1.78 8.83
N GLN A 79 -2.91 1.30 7.67
CA GLN A 79 -1.51 1.31 7.28
C GLN A 79 -0.95 2.71 7.08
N VAL A 80 -1.71 3.59 6.42
CA VAL A 80 -1.32 5.00 6.27
C VAL A 80 -1.15 5.65 7.64
N ALA A 81 -2.13 5.48 8.54
CA ALA A 81 -2.04 6.03 9.90
C ALA A 81 -0.81 5.50 10.65
N TYR A 82 -0.51 4.20 10.55
CA TYR A 82 0.68 3.61 11.15
C TYR A 82 1.98 4.23 10.61
N LEU A 83 2.10 4.33 9.29
CA LEU A 83 3.29 4.90 8.64
C LEU A 83 3.48 6.37 8.99
N THR A 84 2.40 7.15 9.10
CA THR A 84 2.45 8.55 9.55
C THR A 84 2.99 8.65 10.98
N VAL A 85 2.47 7.86 11.91
CA VAL A 85 2.95 7.85 13.31
C VAL A 85 4.44 7.48 13.37
N MET A 86 4.87 6.47 12.61
CA MET A 86 6.28 6.06 12.56
C MET A 86 7.18 7.16 11.99
N HIS A 87 6.73 7.84 10.93
CA HIS A 87 7.45 8.95 10.31
C HIS A 87 7.59 10.14 11.27
N ASP A 88 6.52 10.51 11.96
CA ASP A 88 6.51 11.64 12.89
C ASP A 88 7.39 11.36 14.13
N LEU A 89 7.35 10.13 14.64
CA LEU A 89 8.24 9.67 15.71
C LEU A 89 9.70 9.77 15.28
N ARG A 90 10.03 9.28 14.07
CA ARG A 90 11.38 9.35 13.52
C ARG A 90 11.87 10.80 13.41
N ASN A 91 11.03 11.69 12.91
CA ASN A 91 11.38 13.11 12.77
C ASN A 91 11.62 13.78 14.12
N THR A 92 10.78 13.49 15.11
CA THR A 92 10.94 14.02 16.48
C THR A 92 12.27 13.59 17.09
N VAL A 93 12.65 12.31 16.93
CA VAL A 93 13.93 11.78 17.44
C VAL A 93 15.12 12.45 16.73
N ILE A 94 15.06 12.61 15.41
CA ILE A 94 16.12 13.27 14.64
C ILE A 94 16.26 14.74 15.06
N GLN A 95 15.14 15.46 15.26
CA GLN A 95 15.15 16.85 15.71
C GLN A 95 15.74 17.02 17.12
N ALA A 96 15.55 16.05 18.01
CA ALA A 96 16.12 16.08 19.36
C ALA A 96 17.63 15.78 19.41
N LEU A 97 18.21 15.27 18.31
CA LEU A 97 19.64 14.96 18.19
C LEU A 97 20.43 16.09 17.48
N LEU A 98 19.74 17.12 16.98
CA LEU A 98 20.32 18.35 16.43
C LEU A 98 20.49 19.40 17.53
#